data_AF-A0A0N0N5M3-F1
#
_entry.id   AF-A0A0N0N5M3-F1
#
_cell.length_a   1.000
_cell.length_b   1.000
_cell.length_c   1.000
_cell.angle_alpha   90.00
_cell.angle_beta   90.00
_cell.angle_gamma   90.00
#
_symmetry.space_group_name_H-M   'P 1'
#
loop_
_entity.id
_entity.type
_entity.pdbx_description
1 polymer ?
#
loop_
_entity_poly.entity_id
_entity_poly.type
_entity_poly.pdbx_seq_one_letter_code
_entity_poly.pdbx_strand_id
1 'polypeptide(L)'
;MEPYDALDAIDPFAAATRAFDRLKGALAGPESTELSHHELEDLVGLQGRELLRLLFQGHLDLREKREREQIRQTADRVVRGADGQIRPHREVGHSRLLACVFGTVTVTRTAWRGKGQTSVHPADAELSLPAHLHSHGLRRLAVLEAVRGSYDQAKEAIDRSCGKVLGKRQAEQLVVAAAADIDAFYQHKIPLPSAAATALVLQVDGKGIVMVRR
;
A
#
# COMPACT_ATOMS: atom_id res chain seq x y z
N MET A 1 -38.59 16.09 -15.29
CA MET A 1 -38.25 15.34 -14.07
C MET A 1 -36.74 15.27 -14.06
N GLU A 2 -36.11 16.25 -13.41
CA GLU A 2 -34.66 16.31 -13.23
C GLU A 2 -34.19 15.05 -12.49
N PRO A 3 -33.12 14.37 -12.96
CA PRO A 3 -32.56 13.27 -12.19
C PRO A 3 -31.95 13.83 -10.91
N TYR A 4 -32.29 13.18 -9.81
CA TYR A 4 -31.92 13.51 -8.45
C TYR A 4 -30.40 13.27 -8.24
N ASP A 5 -29.58 14.27 -8.59
CA ASP A 5 -28.11 14.30 -8.41
C ASP A 5 -27.67 14.45 -6.93
N ALA A 6 -28.56 14.21 -5.96
CA ALA A 6 -28.24 14.35 -4.54
C ALA A 6 -27.21 13.31 -4.02
N LEU A 7 -26.93 12.27 -4.80
CA LEU A 7 -25.89 11.28 -4.50
C LEU A 7 -24.50 11.65 -5.07
N ASP A 8 -24.42 12.64 -5.98
CA ASP A 8 -23.16 13.05 -6.64
C ASP A 8 -22.35 14.08 -5.82
N ALA A 9 -22.87 14.51 -4.66
CA ALA A 9 -22.27 15.54 -3.79
C ALA A 9 -21.86 15.05 -2.39
N ILE A 10 -21.62 13.74 -2.20
CA ILE A 10 -20.93 13.30 -0.98
C ILE A 10 -19.47 13.74 -1.11
N ASP A 11 -19.11 14.81 -0.39
CA ASP A 11 -17.71 15.24 -0.26
C ASP A 11 -16.84 14.03 0.12
N PRO A 12 -15.86 13.63 -0.72
CA PRO A 12 -14.99 12.48 -0.45
C PRO A 12 -14.25 12.59 0.89
N PHE A 13 -14.08 13.81 1.40
CA PHE A 13 -13.38 14.07 2.65
C PHE A 13 -14.30 14.22 3.86
N ALA A 14 -15.63 14.12 3.70
CA ALA A 14 -16.57 14.33 4.80
C ALA A 14 -16.31 13.42 6.01
N ALA A 15 -15.86 12.18 5.78
CA ALA A 15 -15.49 11.27 6.85
C ALA A 15 -14.22 11.73 7.60
N ALA A 16 -13.22 12.24 6.87
CA ALA A 16 -12.01 12.81 7.45
C ALA A 16 -12.33 14.09 8.24
N THR A 17 -13.16 14.99 7.71
CA THR A 17 -13.63 16.19 8.43
C THR A 17 -14.31 15.83 9.74
N ARG A 18 -15.24 14.87 9.73
CA ARG A 18 -15.88 14.38 10.96
C ARG A 18 -14.87 13.76 11.94
N ALA A 19 -13.86 13.05 11.45
CA ALA A 19 -12.81 12.49 12.31
C ALA A 19 -11.94 13.58 12.94
N PHE A 20 -11.57 14.60 12.17
CA PHE A 20 -10.85 15.76 12.67
C PHE A 20 -11.65 16.52 13.73
N ASP A 21 -12.93 16.80 13.46
CA ASP A 21 -13.80 17.49 14.41
C ASP A 21 -14.02 16.68 15.69
N ARG A 22 -14.12 15.35 15.60
CA ARG A 22 -14.16 14.47 16.79
C ARG A 22 -12.88 14.54 17.61
N LEU A 23 -11.70 14.47 16.97
CA LEU A 23 -10.42 14.58 17.67
C LEU A 23 -10.27 15.95 18.32
N LYS A 24 -10.57 17.03 17.59
CA LYS A 24 -10.60 18.39 18.12
C LYS A 24 -11.54 18.52 19.32
N GLY A 25 -12.75 17.95 19.21
CA GLY A 25 -13.73 17.93 20.29
C GLY A 25 -13.24 17.18 21.53
N ALA A 26 -12.62 16.01 21.35
CA ALA A 26 -12.03 15.23 22.43
C ALA A 26 -10.92 16.02 23.15
N LEU A 27 -10.05 16.71 22.40
CA LEU A 27 -8.97 17.52 22.95
C LEU A 27 -9.42 18.82 23.62
N ALA A 28 -10.60 19.34 23.26
CA ALA A 28 -11.19 20.53 23.87
C ALA A 28 -12.13 20.18 25.05
N GLY A 29 -12.49 18.90 25.20
CA GLY A 29 -13.40 18.42 26.23
C GLY A 29 -12.76 18.40 27.62
N PRO A 30 -13.56 18.55 28.70
CA PRO A 30 -13.05 18.54 30.06
C PRO A 30 -12.35 17.21 30.42
N GLU A 31 -12.77 16.09 29.84
CA GLU A 31 -12.17 14.77 30.07
C GLU A 31 -10.70 14.72 29.64
N SER A 32 -10.29 15.53 28.66
CA SER A 32 -8.88 15.61 28.24
C SER A 32 -7.96 16.21 29.31
N THR A 33 -8.51 16.99 30.25
CA THR A 33 -7.73 17.61 31.34
C THR A 33 -7.40 16.61 32.45
N GLU A 34 -8.12 15.49 32.51
CA GLU A 34 -7.88 14.38 33.44
C GLU A 34 -6.83 13.39 32.92
N LEU A 35 -6.54 13.43 31.61
CA LEU A 35 -5.51 12.61 30.98
C LEU A 35 -4.13 13.15 31.32
N SER A 36 -3.24 12.24 31.70
CA SER A 36 -1.82 12.55 31.75
C SER A 36 -1.26 12.74 30.34
N HIS A 37 -0.06 13.32 30.25
CA HIS A 37 0.56 13.66 28.96
C HIS A 37 0.65 12.47 28.00
N HIS A 38 1.10 11.31 28.47
CA HIS A 38 1.26 10.12 27.63
C HIS A 38 -0.09 9.55 27.14
N GLU A 39 -1.16 9.66 27.94
CA GLU A 39 -2.50 9.25 27.52
C GLU A 39 -3.06 10.18 26.44
N LEU A 40 -2.74 11.47 26.50
CA LEU A 40 -3.02 12.43 25.43
C LEU A 40 -2.24 12.10 24.15
N GLU A 41 -0.96 11.74 24.26
CA GLU A 41 -0.15 11.28 23.12
C GLU A 41 -0.77 10.04 22.46
N ASP A 42 -1.19 9.06 23.26
CA ASP A 42 -1.85 7.83 22.77
C ASP A 42 -3.19 8.13 22.08
N LEU A 43 -4.01 9.01 22.66
CA LEU A 43 -5.27 9.47 22.08
C LEU A 43 -5.04 10.13 20.71
N VAL A 44 -4.14 11.11 20.66
CA VAL A 44 -3.80 11.86 19.43
C VAL A 44 -3.19 10.93 18.39
N GLY A 45 -2.28 10.04 18.79
CA GLY A 45 -1.66 9.06 17.91
C GLY A 45 -2.69 8.11 17.30
N LEU A 46 -3.61 7.57 18.11
CA LEU A 46 -4.64 6.63 17.65
C LEU A 46 -5.65 7.29 16.71
N GLN A 47 -6.25 8.41 17.12
CA GLN A 47 -7.25 9.09 16.31
C GLN A 47 -6.65 9.79 15.09
N GLY A 48 -5.42 10.31 15.23
CA GLY A 48 -4.67 10.91 14.13
C GLY A 48 -4.36 9.90 13.01
N ARG A 49 -4.01 8.64 13.36
CA ARG A 49 -3.85 7.58 12.36
C ARG A 49 -5.14 7.34 11.56
N GLU A 50 -6.29 7.25 12.24
CA GLU A 50 -7.57 7.06 11.55
C GLU A 50 -7.92 8.26 10.67
N LEU A 51 -7.65 9.48 11.12
CA LEU A 51 -7.80 10.68 10.29
C LEU A 51 -6.96 10.61 9.01
N LEU A 52 -5.67 10.24 9.11
CA LEU A 52 -4.79 10.07 7.95
C LEU A 52 -5.29 8.98 7.00
N ARG A 53 -5.77 7.86 7.54
CA ARG A 53 -6.38 6.77 6.75
C ARG A 53 -7.59 7.27 5.97
N LEU A 54 -8.47 8.04 6.62
CA LEU A 54 -9.68 8.60 6.00
C LEU A 54 -9.37 9.67 4.95
N LEU A 55 -8.35 10.51 5.17
CA LEU A 55 -7.86 11.45 4.15
C LEU A 55 -7.36 10.70 2.91
N PHE A 56 -6.61 9.62 3.11
CA PHE A 56 -6.13 8.79 2.01
C PHE A 56 -7.28 8.06 1.28
N GLN A 57 -8.28 7.56 2.03
CA GLN A 57 -9.50 6.99 1.46
C GLN A 57 -10.24 8.02 0.59
N GLY A 58 -10.49 9.23 1.11
CA GLY A 58 -11.16 10.29 0.37
C GLY A 58 -10.41 10.69 -0.91
N HIS A 59 -9.08 10.66 -0.90
CA HIS A 59 -8.29 10.86 -2.11
C HIS A 59 -8.51 9.77 -3.16
N LEU A 60 -8.57 8.50 -2.75
CA LEU A 60 -8.84 7.37 -3.64
C LEU A 60 -10.25 7.39 -4.21
N ASP A 61 -11.24 7.80 -3.39
CA ASP A 61 -12.63 7.96 -3.79
C ASP A 61 -12.77 9.10 -4.81
N LEU A 62 -12.10 10.23 -4.58
CA LEU A 62 -12.05 11.34 -5.56
C LEU A 62 -11.42 10.91 -6.88
N ARG A 63 -10.37 10.08 -6.84
CA ARG A 63 -9.77 9.51 -8.06
C ARG A 63 -10.74 8.59 -8.80
N GLU A 64 -11.49 7.78 -8.08
CA GLU A 64 -12.49 6.91 -8.67
C GLU A 64 -13.62 7.71 -9.33
N LYS A 65 -14.10 8.79 -8.67
CA LYS A 65 -15.10 9.70 -9.26
C LYS A 65 -14.59 10.30 -10.57
N ARG A 66 -13.36 10.81 -10.58
CA ARG A 66 -12.71 11.35 -11.79
C ARG A 66 -12.54 10.30 -12.89
N GLU A 67 -12.17 9.08 -12.52
CA GLU A 67 -12.08 7.96 -13.46
C GLU A 67 -13.45 7.68 -14.11
N ARG A 68 -14.53 7.63 -13.32
CA ARG A 68 -15.90 7.46 -13.82
C ARG A 68 -16.32 8.59 -14.76
N GLU A 69 -16.07 9.84 -14.40
CA GLU A 69 -16.38 11.01 -15.22
C GLU A 69 -15.64 10.96 -16.56
N GLN A 70 -14.33 10.66 -16.54
CA GLN A 70 -13.53 10.52 -17.76
C GLN A 70 -14.07 9.39 -18.66
N ILE A 71 -14.49 8.27 -18.08
CA ILE A 71 -15.06 7.14 -18.83
C ILE A 71 -16.41 7.52 -19.45
N ARG A 72 -17.26 8.27 -18.75
CA ARG A 72 -18.53 8.79 -19.29
C ARG A 72 -18.27 9.67 -20.51
N GLN A 73 -17.23 10.50 -20.46
CA GLN A 73 -16.84 11.41 -21.56
C GLN A 73 -16.16 10.69 -22.74
N THR A 74 -15.61 9.49 -22.53
CA THR A 74 -14.85 8.76 -23.55
C THR A 74 -15.53 7.43 -23.90
N ALA A 75 -16.70 7.49 -24.52
CA ALA A 75 -17.52 6.32 -24.85
C ALA A 75 -16.80 5.32 -25.78
N ASP A 76 -16.04 5.82 -26.76
CA ASP A 76 -15.37 5.00 -27.78
C ASP A 76 -13.93 4.61 -27.43
N ARG A 77 -13.48 4.90 -26.20
CA ARG A 77 -12.12 4.55 -25.77
C ARG A 77 -11.96 3.03 -25.80
N VAL A 78 -10.94 2.56 -26.51
CA VAL A 78 -10.51 1.16 -26.48
C VAL A 78 -9.24 1.02 -25.66
N VAL A 79 -9.19 0.02 -24.79
CA VAL A 79 -8.00 -0.32 -24.00
C VAL A 79 -7.41 -1.62 -24.55
N ARG A 80 -6.09 -1.67 -24.73
CA ARG A 80 -5.37 -2.91 -25.06
C ARG A 80 -4.73 -3.49 -23.81
N GLY A 81 -4.86 -4.79 -23.63
CA GLY A 81 -4.12 -5.52 -22.60
C GLY A 81 -2.65 -5.68 -22.96
N ALA A 82 -1.87 -6.20 -22.00
CA ALA A 82 -0.47 -6.57 -22.23
C ALA A 82 -0.31 -7.67 -23.32
N ASP A 83 -1.38 -8.41 -23.60
CA ASP A 83 -1.48 -9.38 -24.69
C ASP A 83 -1.75 -8.74 -26.07
N GLY A 84 -1.80 -7.40 -26.15
CA GLY A 84 -2.08 -6.63 -27.36
C GLY A 84 -3.55 -6.65 -27.81
N GLN A 85 -4.41 -7.44 -27.14
CA GLN A 85 -5.81 -7.62 -27.50
C GLN A 85 -6.68 -6.50 -26.91
N ILE A 86 -7.75 -6.13 -27.62
CA ILE A 86 -8.66 -5.06 -27.21
C ILE A 86 -9.63 -5.56 -26.12
N ARG A 87 -9.87 -4.70 -25.12
CA ARG A 87 -10.89 -4.84 -24.08
C ARG A 87 -12.05 -3.87 -24.37
N PRO A 88 -13.14 -4.32 -25.03
CA PRO A 88 -14.22 -3.42 -25.45
C PRO A 88 -15.23 -3.11 -24.34
N HIS A 89 -15.30 -3.94 -23.29
CA HIS A 89 -16.30 -3.78 -22.24
C HIS A 89 -15.69 -3.10 -21.02
N ARG A 90 -16.51 -2.30 -20.33
CA ARG A 90 -16.13 -1.58 -19.11
C ARG A 90 -17.09 -1.91 -17.99
N GLU A 91 -16.56 -2.16 -16.80
CA GLU A 91 -17.32 -2.41 -15.59
C GLU A 91 -16.79 -1.52 -14.48
N VAL A 92 -17.62 -0.60 -13.99
CA VAL A 92 -17.29 0.33 -12.91
C VAL A 92 -17.53 -0.31 -11.54
N GLY A 93 -16.92 0.24 -10.49
CA GLY A 93 -17.19 -0.18 -9.11
C GLY A 93 -16.41 -1.41 -8.64
N HIS A 94 -15.43 -1.88 -9.41
CA HIS A 94 -14.60 -3.02 -9.02
C HIS A 94 -13.70 -2.61 -7.85
N SER A 95 -13.99 -3.14 -6.67
CA SER A 95 -13.38 -2.72 -5.40
C SER A 95 -12.47 -3.80 -4.83
N ARG A 96 -11.32 -3.40 -4.26
CA ARG A 96 -10.45 -4.29 -3.47
C ARG A 96 -9.85 -3.56 -2.28
N LEU A 97 -9.46 -4.32 -1.27
CA LEU A 97 -8.70 -3.79 -0.14
C LEU A 97 -7.23 -3.56 -0.51
N LEU A 98 -6.65 -2.50 0.04
CA LEU A 98 -5.24 -2.18 -0.01
C LEU A 98 -4.75 -1.83 1.40
N ALA A 99 -3.88 -2.66 1.96
CA ALA A 99 -3.15 -2.37 3.19
C ALA A 99 -1.98 -1.42 2.89
N CYS A 100 -2.00 -0.23 3.49
CA CYS A 100 -0.96 0.76 3.35
C CYS A 100 -0.43 1.24 4.71
N VAL A 101 0.52 2.18 4.68
CA VAL A 101 1.17 2.71 5.89
C VAL A 101 0.22 3.47 6.82
N PHE A 102 -0.95 3.89 6.32
CA PHE A 102 -1.98 4.58 7.11
C PHE A 102 -3.04 3.62 7.65
N GLY A 103 -2.99 2.33 7.28
CA GLY A 103 -4.05 1.37 7.54
C GLY A 103 -4.60 0.74 6.26
N THR A 104 -5.68 -0.03 6.39
CA THR A 104 -6.36 -0.64 5.25
C THR A 104 -7.40 0.32 4.65
N VAL A 105 -7.33 0.50 3.34
CA VAL A 105 -8.25 1.32 2.54
C VAL A 105 -8.88 0.49 1.42
N THR A 106 -9.94 1.02 0.82
CA THR A 106 -10.60 0.43 -0.35
C THR A 106 -10.17 1.19 -1.60
N VAL A 107 -9.76 0.46 -2.63
CA VAL A 107 -9.47 0.98 -3.96
C VAL A 107 -10.55 0.50 -4.91
N THR A 108 -11.27 1.44 -5.51
CA THR A 108 -12.33 1.17 -6.48
C THR A 108 -11.88 1.65 -7.87
N ARG A 109 -12.05 0.80 -8.89
CA ARG A 109 -11.55 1.04 -10.25
C ARG A 109 -12.53 0.57 -11.29
N THR A 110 -12.33 1.04 -12.52
CA THR A 110 -13.01 0.45 -13.68
C THR A 110 -12.19 -0.71 -14.23
N ALA A 111 -12.85 -1.84 -14.41
CA ALA A 111 -12.31 -3.01 -15.10
C ALA A 111 -12.63 -2.93 -16.59
N TRP A 112 -11.60 -3.00 -17.43
CA TRP A 112 -11.72 -3.18 -18.87
C TRP A 112 -11.66 -4.68 -19.20
N ARG A 113 -12.71 -5.22 -19.81
CA ARG A 113 -12.92 -6.66 -20.02
C ARG A 113 -13.05 -7.03 -21.48
N GLY A 114 -12.73 -8.29 -21.76
CA GLY A 114 -13.00 -8.97 -23.03
C GLY A 114 -13.26 -10.45 -22.78
N LYS A 115 -14.01 -11.10 -23.67
CA LYS A 115 -14.43 -12.50 -23.49
C LYS A 115 -13.22 -13.42 -23.42
N GLY A 116 -13.10 -14.18 -22.33
CA GLY A 116 -11.97 -15.10 -22.10
C GLY A 116 -10.64 -14.42 -21.80
N GLN A 117 -10.63 -13.10 -21.57
CA GLN A 117 -9.42 -12.31 -21.36
C GLN A 117 -9.33 -11.81 -19.91
N THR A 118 -8.11 -11.65 -19.41
CA THR A 118 -7.85 -11.00 -18.13
C THR A 118 -8.26 -9.52 -18.18
N SER A 119 -8.80 -9.03 -17.06
CA SER A 119 -9.26 -7.65 -16.95
C SER A 119 -8.09 -6.69 -16.81
N VAL A 120 -8.22 -5.51 -17.41
CA VAL A 120 -7.19 -4.45 -17.40
C VAL A 120 -7.70 -3.27 -16.60
N HIS A 121 -6.84 -2.69 -15.77
CA HIS A 121 -7.14 -1.53 -14.92
C HIS A 121 -6.12 -0.43 -15.22
N PRO A 122 -6.34 0.44 -16.23
CA PRO A 122 -5.36 1.45 -16.64
C PRO A 122 -4.92 2.38 -15.50
N ALA A 123 -5.87 2.78 -14.64
CA ALA A 123 -5.58 3.62 -13.48
C ALA A 123 -4.72 2.90 -12.42
N ASP A 124 -4.75 1.57 -12.33
CA ASP A 124 -3.82 0.83 -11.47
C ASP A 124 -2.40 0.89 -12.00
N ALA A 125 -2.22 0.76 -13.32
CA ALA A 125 -0.90 0.82 -13.95
C ALA A 125 -0.28 2.22 -13.79
N GLU A 126 -1.06 3.28 -14.02
CA GLU A 126 -0.61 4.67 -13.83
C GLU A 126 -0.15 4.93 -12.39
N LEU A 127 -0.86 4.37 -11.42
CA LEU A 127 -0.55 4.50 -10.00
C LEU A 127 0.50 3.50 -9.50
N SER A 128 0.99 2.62 -10.38
CA SER A 128 1.83 1.48 -9.99
C SER A 128 1.25 0.73 -8.79
N LEU A 129 -0.06 0.50 -8.79
CA LEU A 129 -0.73 -0.19 -7.70
C LEU A 129 -0.38 -1.68 -7.72
N PRO A 130 -0.08 -2.28 -6.56
CA PRO A 130 0.20 -3.70 -6.51
C PRO A 130 -1.05 -4.52 -6.80
N ALA A 131 -0.84 -5.68 -7.44
CA ALA A 131 -1.89 -6.67 -7.64
C ALA A 131 -2.38 -7.33 -6.33
N HIS A 132 -1.58 -7.26 -5.27
CA HIS A 132 -1.87 -7.87 -3.96
C HIS A 132 -2.23 -6.82 -2.91
N LEU A 133 -2.71 -7.29 -1.76
CA LEU A 133 -3.18 -6.47 -0.64
C LEU A 133 -2.19 -5.39 -0.17
N HIS A 134 -0.88 -5.68 -0.12
CA HIS A 134 0.09 -4.77 0.50
C HIS A 134 0.69 -3.78 -0.49
N SER A 135 0.49 -2.48 -0.22
CA SER A 135 1.08 -1.34 -0.94
C SER A 135 2.61 -1.41 -0.99
N HIS A 136 3.23 -0.82 -2.02
CA HIS A 136 4.69 -0.74 -2.12
C HIS A 136 5.35 -0.04 -0.92
N GLY A 137 4.70 1.00 -0.38
CA GLY A 137 5.17 1.67 0.85
C GLY A 137 5.23 0.72 2.05
N LEU A 138 4.20 -0.11 2.22
CA LEU A 138 4.17 -1.11 3.29
C LEU A 138 5.18 -2.25 3.07
N ARG A 139 5.39 -2.67 1.82
CA ARG A 139 6.45 -3.66 1.48
C ARG A 139 7.83 -3.13 1.82
N ARG A 140 8.11 -1.88 1.47
CA ARG A 140 9.37 -1.21 1.82
C ARG A 140 9.55 -1.14 3.33
N LEU A 141 8.51 -0.77 4.08
CA LEU A 141 8.57 -0.75 5.55
C LEU A 141 8.82 -2.15 6.13
N ALA A 142 8.16 -3.18 5.61
CA ALA A 142 8.37 -4.56 6.05
C ALA A 142 9.83 -5.01 5.89
N VAL A 143 10.47 -4.66 4.77
CA VAL A 143 11.90 -4.92 4.56
C VAL A 143 12.76 -4.13 5.56
N LEU A 144 12.49 -2.84 5.74
CA LEU A 144 13.27 -1.99 6.65
C LEU A 144 13.24 -2.50 8.09
N GLU A 145 12.08 -2.91 8.59
CA GLU A 145 11.96 -3.41 9.96
C GLU A 145 12.49 -4.85 10.11
N ALA A 146 12.34 -5.70 9.08
CA ALA A 146 12.88 -7.06 9.11
C ALA A 146 14.42 -7.11 9.12
N VAL A 147 15.09 -6.11 8.55
CA VAL A 147 16.56 -6.02 8.59
C VAL A 147 17.07 -5.68 10.01
N ARG A 148 16.24 -5.06 10.86
CA ARG A 148 16.63 -4.60 12.20
C ARG A 148 16.46 -5.65 13.30
N GLY A 149 15.68 -6.70 13.07
CA GLY A 149 15.30 -7.63 14.11
C GLY A 149 14.58 -8.88 13.60
N SER A 150 13.86 -9.56 14.49
CA SER A 150 13.06 -10.72 14.11
C SER A 150 11.80 -10.31 13.33
N TYR A 151 11.17 -11.26 12.63
CA TYR A 151 9.87 -11.01 11.98
C TYR A 151 8.76 -10.67 12.99
N ASP A 152 8.86 -11.12 14.24
CA ASP A 152 7.93 -10.73 15.30
C ASP A 152 8.11 -9.26 15.67
N GLN A 153 9.36 -8.83 15.89
CA GLN A 153 9.70 -7.43 16.17
C GLN A 153 9.33 -6.52 15.00
N ALA A 154 9.56 -6.96 13.76
CA ALA A 154 9.18 -6.22 12.56
C ALA A 154 7.66 -6.05 12.48
N LYS A 155 6.89 -7.12 12.73
CA LYS A 155 5.43 -7.04 12.79
C LYS A 155 4.97 -6.07 13.88
N GLU A 156 5.52 -6.17 15.08
CA GLU A 156 5.17 -5.28 16.19
C GLU A 156 5.49 -3.81 15.86
N ALA A 157 6.63 -3.53 15.23
CA ALA A 157 7.00 -2.20 14.78
C ALA A 157 5.99 -1.63 13.78
N ILE A 158 5.60 -2.44 12.79
CA ILE A 158 4.60 -2.06 11.78
C ILE A 158 3.23 -1.87 12.42
N ASP A 159 2.82 -2.74 13.35
CA ASP A 159 1.54 -2.61 14.05
C ASP A 159 1.47 -1.31 14.86
N ARG A 160 2.58 -0.92 15.52
CA ARG A 160 2.66 0.36 16.25
C ARG A 160 2.51 1.57 15.34
N SER A 161 3.16 1.56 14.17
CA SER A 161 3.14 2.72 13.25
C SER A 161 1.90 2.79 12.37
N CYS A 162 1.41 1.64 11.89
CA CYS A 162 0.42 1.54 10.82
C CYS A 162 -0.91 0.91 11.27
N GLY A 163 -0.97 0.36 12.49
CA GLY A 163 -2.07 -0.51 12.92
C GLY A 163 -1.94 -1.92 12.33
N LYS A 164 -2.96 -2.76 12.58
CA LYS A 164 -2.97 -4.18 12.16
C LYS A 164 -3.17 -4.32 10.64
N VAL A 165 -2.10 -4.12 9.88
CA VAL A 165 -2.13 -4.14 8.40
C VAL A 165 -1.56 -5.41 7.77
N LEU A 166 -0.86 -6.23 8.55
CA LEU A 166 -0.31 -7.52 8.10
C LEU A 166 -0.03 -8.49 9.26
N GLY A 167 0.00 -9.78 8.96
CA GLY A 167 0.48 -10.84 9.85
C GLY A 167 1.95 -11.18 9.66
N LYS A 168 2.56 -11.90 10.61
CA LYS A 168 3.98 -12.30 10.56
C LYS A 168 4.35 -13.03 9.26
N ARG A 169 3.54 -14.02 8.88
CA ARG A 169 3.75 -14.79 7.64
C ARG A 169 3.69 -13.90 6.39
N GLN A 170 2.83 -12.88 6.40
CA GLN A 170 2.76 -11.92 5.31
C GLN A 170 4.01 -11.04 5.29
N ALA A 171 4.51 -10.57 6.44
CA ALA A 171 5.77 -9.83 6.52
C ALA A 171 6.92 -10.62 5.89
N GLU A 172 7.07 -11.90 6.27
CA GLU A 172 8.08 -12.81 5.72
C GLU A 172 7.95 -12.93 4.19
N GLN A 173 6.73 -13.15 3.69
CA GLN A 173 6.48 -13.24 2.25
C GLN A 173 6.82 -11.95 1.50
N LEU A 174 6.56 -10.78 2.09
CA LEU A 174 6.91 -9.49 1.49
C LEU A 174 8.42 -9.31 1.40
N VAL A 175 9.16 -9.74 2.43
CA VAL A 175 10.63 -9.67 2.46
C VAL A 175 11.23 -10.63 1.44
N VAL A 176 10.74 -11.87 1.38
CA VAL A 176 11.17 -12.86 0.37
C VAL A 176 10.89 -12.35 -1.05
N ALA A 177 9.70 -11.79 -1.30
CA ALA A 177 9.36 -11.23 -2.59
C ALA A 177 10.23 -10.01 -2.97
N ALA A 178 10.68 -9.23 -1.99
CA ALA A 178 11.58 -8.10 -2.21
C ALA A 178 13.03 -8.52 -2.47
N ALA A 179 13.43 -9.73 -2.06
CA ALA A 179 14.77 -10.28 -2.27
C ALA A 179 14.90 -11.12 -3.56
N ALA A 180 13.95 -11.03 -4.48
CA ALA A 180 13.89 -11.85 -5.69
C ALA A 180 15.10 -11.65 -6.64
N ASP A 181 15.83 -10.56 -6.51
CA ASP A 181 16.98 -10.18 -7.32
C ASP A 181 18.34 -10.40 -6.63
N ILE A 182 18.36 -11.02 -5.44
CA ILE A 182 19.58 -11.20 -4.65
C ILE A 182 20.64 -12.03 -5.39
N ASP A 183 20.24 -13.07 -6.13
CA ASP A 183 21.16 -13.90 -6.91
C ASP A 183 21.80 -13.10 -8.05
N ALA A 184 21.00 -12.30 -8.76
CA ALA A 184 21.48 -11.42 -9.83
C ALA A 184 22.43 -10.35 -9.29
N PHE A 185 22.16 -9.82 -8.09
CA PHE A 185 23.06 -8.91 -7.41
C PHE A 185 24.42 -9.57 -7.13
N TYR A 186 24.45 -10.79 -6.58
CA TYR A 186 25.70 -11.50 -6.32
C TYR A 186 26.45 -11.87 -7.60
N GLN A 187 25.74 -12.26 -8.66
CA GLN A 187 26.35 -12.51 -9.98
C GLN A 187 27.06 -11.27 -10.52
N HIS A 188 26.47 -10.08 -10.37
CA HIS A 188 27.10 -8.82 -10.77
C HIS A 188 28.32 -8.43 -9.91
N LYS A 189 28.50 -9.05 -8.74
CA LYS A 189 29.64 -8.80 -7.85
C LYS A 189 30.80 -9.78 -8.08
N ILE A 190 30.65 -10.76 -8.96
CA ILE A 190 31.74 -11.68 -9.31
C ILE A 190 32.84 -10.88 -10.02
N PRO A 191 34.08 -10.83 -9.48
CA PRO A 191 35.17 -10.13 -10.15
C PRO A 191 35.52 -10.82 -11.47
N LEU A 192 35.77 -10.02 -12.50
CA LEU A 192 36.23 -10.55 -13.79
C LEU A 192 37.68 -11.03 -13.69
N PRO A 193 38.08 -12.06 -14.44
CA PRO A 193 39.47 -12.49 -14.52
C PRO A 193 40.40 -11.32 -14.89
N SER A 194 41.54 -11.22 -14.21
CA SER A 194 42.57 -10.22 -14.47
C SER A 194 43.89 -10.88 -14.82
N ALA A 195 44.85 -10.09 -15.33
CA ALA A 195 46.19 -10.56 -15.62
C ALA A 195 46.91 -11.02 -14.33
N ALA A 196 47.90 -11.90 -14.48
CA ALA A 196 48.66 -12.46 -13.37
C ALA A 196 49.40 -11.42 -12.50
N ALA A 197 49.62 -10.21 -13.01
CA ALA A 197 50.23 -9.11 -12.27
C ALA A 197 49.27 -8.46 -11.25
N THR A 198 47.97 -8.75 -11.31
CA THR A 198 46.96 -8.20 -10.41
C THR A 198 46.74 -9.16 -9.24
N ALA A 199 47.03 -8.71 -8.01
CA ALA A 199 46.78 -9.51 -6.81
C ALA A 199 45.28 -9.56 -6.47
N LEU A 200 44.74 -10.76 -6.25
CA LEU A 200 43.41 -10.96 -5.68
C LEU A 200 43.53 -11.06 -4.15
N VAL A 201 42.96 -10.09 -3.45
CA VAL A 201 42.90 -10.08 -1.98
C VAL A 201 41.49 -10.44 -1.54
N LEU A 202 41.36 -11.45 -0.68
CA LEU A 202 40.08 -11.92 -0.15
C LEU A 202 40.09 -11.84 1.37
N GLN A 203 39.00 -11.35 1.95
CA GLN A 203 38.73 -11.44 3.39
C GLN A 203 37.46 -12.24 3.58
N VAL A 204 37.47 -13.15 4.55
CA VAL A 204 36.33 -14.02 4.89
C VAL A 204 35.98 -13.76 6.34
N ASP A 205 34.70 -13.51 6.60
CA ASP A 205 34.10 -13.46 7.93
C ASP A 205 33.02 -14.53 8.04
N GLY A 206 32.90 -15.13 9.22
CA GLY A 206 32.04 -16.30 9.45
C GLY A 206 31.13 -16.11 10.65
N LYS A 207 29.82 -16.29 10.44
CA LYS A 207 28.81 -16.27 11.50
C LYS A 207 28.04 -17.59 11.54
N GLY A 208 28.08 -18.26 12.69
CA GLY A 208 27.23 -19.42 12.95
C GLY A 208 25.77 -19.00 13.12
N ILE A 209 24.86 -19.58 12.33
CA ILE A 209 23.41 -19.36 12.45
C ILE A 209 22.76 -20.73 12.63
N VAL A 210 21.94 -20.88 13.67
CA VAL A 210 21.16 -22.10 13.90
C VAL A 210 20.04 -22.16 12.85
N MET A 211 20.15 -23.11 11.93
CA MET A 211 19.10 -23.38 10.94
C MET A 211 18.07 -24.33 11.54
N VAL A 212 16.89 -23.80 11.88
CA VAL A 212 15.77 -24.61 12.35
C VAL A 212 15.04 -25.18 11.14
N ARG A 213 14.89 -26.51 11.07
CA ARG A 213 14.02 -27.14 10.08
C ARG A 213 12.57 -26.76 10.41
N ARG A 214 11.89 -26.14 9.45
CA ARG A 214 10.44 -25.93 9.49
C ARG A 214 9.71 -27.14 8.92
#